data_AF-A0A6B3HIS8-F1
#
_entry.id   AF-A0A6B3HIS8-F1
#
_cell.length_a   1.000
_cell.length_b   1.000
_cell.length_c   1.000
_cell.angle_alpha   90.00
_cell.angle_beta   90.00
_cell.angle_gamma   90.00
#
_symmetry.space_group_name_H-M   'P 1'
#
loop_
_entity.id
_entity.type
_entity.pdbx_description
1 polymer ?
#
loop_
_entity_poly.entity_id
_entity_poly.type
_entity_poly.pdbx_seq_one_letter_code
_entity_poly.pdbx_strand_id
1 'polypeptide(L)'
;TQRSAERVEERRQALATTESRRAEQIEVLKEFVACAQAAERAAYRRPEPWGDDEDGWMTQTGPVMTALWTASGNVTLLCDEALREPVTTYGRALNAAVWRDIGDVEVNEHLEEAKTAFMNEARASLAGP
;
A
#
# COMPACT_ATOMS: atom_id res chain seq x y z
N THR A 1 -23.03 -40.29 11.80
CA THR A 1 -22.84 -40.74 10.40
C THR A 1 -21.59 -40.11 9.81
N GLN A 2 -20.73 -40.90 9.18
CA GLN A 2 -19.45 -40.49 8.58
C GLN A 2 -19.56 -39.27 7.63
N ARG A 3 -20.60 -39.24 6.79
CA ARG A 3 -20.91 -38.13 5.86
C ARG A 3 -21.16 -36.76 6.54
N SER A 4 -21.53 -36.75 7.83
CA SER A 4 -21.69 -35.49 8.56
C SER A 4 -20.38 -35.01 9.18
N ALA A 5 -19.45 -35.93 9.50
CA ALA A 5 -18.12 -35.57 9.96
C ALA A 5 -17.28 -34.98 8.80
N GLU A 6 -17.37 -35.56 7.60
CA GLU A 6 -16.70 -35.05 6.40
C GLU A 6 -17.10 -33.60 6.07
N ARG A 7 -18.40 -33.28 6.08
CA ARG A 7 -18.88 -31.90 5.84
C ARG A 7 -18.43 -30.87 6.87
N VAL A 8 -18.30 -31.30 8.13
CA VAL A 8 -17.80 -30.41 9.20
C VAL A 8 -16.32 -30.13 8.97
N GLU A 9 -15.56 -31.15 8.59
CA GLU A 9 -14.13 -31.00 8.30
C GLU A 9 -13.88 -30.16 7.05
N GLU A 10 -14.64 -30.36 5.96
CA GLU A 10 -14.60 -29.51 4.76
C GLU A 10 -14.87 -28.04 5.10
N ARG A 11 -15.91 -27.77 5.91
CA ARG A 11 -16.22 -26.40 6.34
C ARG A 11 -15.10 -25.80 7.18
N ARG A 12 -14.46 -26.60 8.04
CA ARG A 12 -13.33 -26.16 8.86
C ARG A 12 -12.12 -25.78 8.01
N GLN A 13 -11.79 -26.60 7.01
CA GLN A 13 -10.68 -26.35 6.09
C GLN A 13 -10.94 -25.11 5.21
N ALA A 14 -12.18 -24.91 4.76
CA ALA A 14 -12.55 -23.72 4.02
C ALA A 14 -12.38 -22.45 4.86
N LEU A 15 -12.87 -22.45 6.11
CA LEU A 15 -12.70 -21.32 7.03
C LEU A 15 -11.23 -21.03 7.31
N ALA A 16 -10.44 -22.06 7.61
CA ALA A 16 -9.00 -21.90 7.86
C ALA A 16 -8.26 -21.30 6.65
N THR A 17 -8.65 -21.69 5.44
CA THR A 17 -8.08 -21.14 4.20
C THR A 17 -8.44 -19.66 4.02
N THR A 18 -9.70 -19.29 4.26
CA THR A 18 -10.17 -17.90 4.20
C THR A 18 -9.46 -17.02 5.24
N GLU A 19 -9.33 -17.50 6.47
CA GLU A 19 -8.61 -16.80 7.54
C GLU A 19 -7.13 -16.61 7.20
N SER A 20 -6.48 -17.64 6.65
CA SER A 20 -5.08 -17.57 6.20
C SER A 20 -4.89 -16.52 5.10
N ARG A 21 -5.75 -16.51 4.08
CA ARG A 21 -5.69 -15.50 3.00
C ARG A 21 -5.93 -14.10 3.52
N ARG A 22 -6.88 -13.93 4.46
CA ARG A 22 -7.15 -12.62 5.08
C ARG A 22 -5.94 -12.13 5.87
N ALA A 23 -5.25 -13.00 6.61
CA ALA A 23 -4.04 -12.64 7.34
C ALA A 23 -2.92 -12.20 6.39
N GLU A 24 -2.72 -12.93 5.28
CA GLU A 24 -1.76 -12.57 4.24
C GLU A 24 -2.06 -11.18 3.63
N GLN A 25 -3.33 -10.92 3.30
CA GLN A 25 -3.76 -9.61 2.80
C GLN A 25 -3.50 -8.47 3.79
N ILE A 26 -3.76 -8.70 5.09
CA ILE A 26 -3.49 -7.71 6.14
C ILE A 26 -2.00 -7.37 6.21
N GLU A 27 -1.12 -8.36 6.13
CA GLU A 27 0.33 -8.11 6.16
C GLU A 27 0.81 -7.34 4.93
N VAL A 28 0.31 -7.67 3.74
CA VAL A 28 0.62 -6.92 2.51
C VAL A 28 0.14 -5.47 2.59
N LEU A 29 -1.07 -5.24 3.10
CA LEU A 29 -1.60 -3.88 3.26
C LEU A 29 -0.79 -3.08 4.29
N LYS A 30 -0.36 -3.71 5.40
CA LYS A 30 0.52 -3.07 6.39
C LYS A 30 1.88 -2.70 5.79
N GLU A 31 2.47 -3.59 4.98
CA GLU A 31 3.74 -3.33 4.30
C GLU A 31 3.62 -2.14 3.34
N PHE A 32 2.56 -2.10 2.54
CA PHE A 32 2.31 -0.97 1.64
C PHE A 32 2.14 0.35 2.41
N VAL A 33 1.36 0.36 3.50
CA VAL A 33 1.21 1.56 4.34
C VAL A 33 2.55 2.02 4.93
N ALA A 34 3.38 1.09 5.39
CA ALA A 34 4.70 1.43 5.91
C ALA A 34 5.61 2.05 4.83
N CYS A 35 5.60 1.51 3.61
CA CYS A 35 6.33 2.06 2.48
C CYS A 35 5.79 3.44 2.06
N ALA A 36 4.47 3.60 2.02
CA ALA A 36 3.81 4.87 1.71
C ALA A 36 4.21 5.97 2.69
N GLN A 37 4.23 5.67 3.99
CA GLN A 37 4.69 6.60 5.01
C GLN A 37 6.19 6.92 4.90
N ALA A 38 7.02 5.96 4.48
CA ALA A 38 8.43 6.22 4.22
C ALA A 38 8.63 7.17 3.03
N ALA A 39 7.88 6.97 1.94
CA ALA A 39 7.87 7.86 0.80
C ALA A 39 7.36 9.27 1.16
N GLU A 40 6.28 9.37 1.94
CA GLU A 40 5.75 10.65 2.43
C GLU A 40 6.81 11.40 3.26
N ARG A 41 7.51 10.71 4.18
CA ARG A 41 8.64 11.30 4.93
C ARG A 41 9.79 11.76 4.03
N ALA A 42 10.07 11.03 2.95
CA ALA A 42 11.09 11.41 2.00
C ALA A 42 10.70 12.69 1.24
N ALA A 43 9.42 12.82 0.85
CA ALA A 43 8.89 14.04 0.24
C ALA A 43 9.04 15.27 1.15
N TYR A 44 8.70 15.15 2.45
CA TYR A 44 8.87 16.25 3.41
C TYR A 44 10.32 16.66 3.66
N ARG A 45 11.28 15.74 3.47
CA ARG A 45 12.71 16.00 3.69
C ARG A 45 13.44 16.42 2.42
N ARG A 46 12.71 16.62 1.33
CA ARG A 46 13.31 16.96 0.05
C ARG A 46 14.02 18.31 0.16
N PRO A 47 15.32 18.39 -0.23
CA PRO A 47 16.05 19.65 -0.18
C PRO A 47 15.58 20.64 -1.26
N GLU A 48 15.72 21.92 -0.96
CA GLU A 48 15.66 23.01 -1.93
C GLU A 48 17.07 23.62 -2.05
N PRO A 49 17.66 23.75 -3.26
CA PRO A 49 17.16 23.48 -4.62
C PRO A 49 17.30 22.01 -5.09
N TRP A 50 16.57 21.64 -6.16
CA TRP A 50 16.65 20.33 -6.80
C TRP A 50 18.00 20.06 -7.45
N GLY A 51 18.61 18.93 -7.13
CA GLY A 51 19.68 18.35 -7.95
C GLY A 51 20.94 17.97 -7.19
N ASP A 52 21.19 18.59 -6.04
CA ASP A 52 22.36 18.29 -5.25
C ASP A 52 22.04 17.17 -4.25
N ASP A 53 22.62 15.98 -4.48
CA ASP A 53 22.62 14.89 -3.50
C ASP A 53 23.69 15.11 -2.42
N GLU A 54 24.01 16.38 -2.10
CA GLU A 54 25.03 16.73 -1.10
C GLU A 54 24.70 16.10 0.27
N ASP A 55 23.41 16.05 0.62
CA ASP A 55 22.93 15.44 1.85
C ASP A 55 22.55 13.94 1.69
N GLY A 56 22.80 13.35 0.51
CA GLY A 56 22.50 11.95 0.23
C GLY A 56 20.99 11.62 0.19
N TRP A 57 20.12 12.63 0.08
CA TRP A 57 18.67 12.45 0.05
C TRP A 57 18.21 11.59 -1.13
N MET A 58 18.71 11.81 -2.35
CA MET A 58 18.37 10.99 -3.51
C MET A 58 18.82 9.54 -3.31
N THR A 59 20.05 9.35 -2.83
CA THR A 59 20.61 8.01 -2.54
C THR A 59 19.77 7.25 -1.52
N GLN A 60 19.27 7.92 -0.48
CA GLN A 60 18.41 7.31 0.54
C GLN A 60 16.96 7.09 0.07
N THR A 61 16.46 7.97 -0.80
CA THR A 61 15.05 7.97 -1.24
C THR A 61 14.79 6.98 -2.38
N GLY A 62 15.78 6.70 -3.23
CA GLY A 62 15.66 5.69 -4.29
C GLY A 62 15.17 4.33 -3.78
N PRO A 63 15.83 3.72 -2.77
CA PRO A 63 15.39 2.46 -2.17
C PRO A 63 13.99 2.53 -1.56
N VAL A 64 13.61 3.66 -0.95
CA VAL A 64 12.26 3.87 -0.39
C VAL A 64 11.20 3.78 -1.48
N MET A 65 11.44 4.43 -2.61
CA MET A 65 10.50 4.41 -3.74
C MET A 65 10.46 3.05 -4.43
N THR A 66 11.59 2.34 -4.52
CA THR A 66 11.60 0.93 -4.97
C THR A 66 10.74 0.05 -4.07
N ALA A 67 10.89 0.17 -2.75
CA ALA A 67 10.09 -0.60 -1.79
C ALA A 67 8.59 -0.28 -1.90
N LEU A 68 8.22 0.99 -2.11
CA LEU A 68 6.84 1.40 -2.37
C LEU A 68 6.25 0.69 -3.60
N TRP A 69 6.98 0.65 -4.72
CA TRP A 69 6.50 -0.01 -5.93
C TRP A 69 6.42 -1.53 -5.79
N THR A 70 7.37 -2.15 -5.09
CA THR A 70 7.28 -3.57 -4.75
C THR A 70 6.04 -3.87 -3.90
N ALA A 71 5.80 -3.10 -2.84
CA ALA A 71 4.63 -3.28 -1.98
C ALA A 71 3.31 -3.03 -2.74
N SER A 72 3.28 -2.05 -3.66
CA SER A 72 2.12 -1.82 -4.54
C SER A 72 1.84 -3.01 -5.46
N GLY A 73 2.90 -3.64 -5.98
CA GLY A 73 2.79 -4.88 -6.76
C GLY A 73 2.23 -6.04 -5.91
N ASN A 74 2.69 -6.19 -4.67
CA ASN A 74 2.19 -7.21 -3.75
C ASN A 74 0.70 -7.03 -3.45
N VAL A 75 0.23 -5.79 -3.23
CA VAL A 75 -1.20 -5.49 -3.07
C VAL A 75 -1.98 -5.93 -4.31
N THR A 76 -1.49 -5.59 -5.50
CA THR A 76 -2.15 -5.94 -6.76
C THR A 76 -2.21 -7.46 -6.99
N LEU A 77 -1.22 -8.21 -6.48
CA LEU A 77 -1.12 -9.65 -6.65
C LEU A 77 -2.02 -10.44 -5.67
N LEU A 78 -2.13 -9.98 -4.43
CA LEU A 78 -2.68 -10.78 -3.32
C LEU A 78 -3.99 -10.25 -2.75
N CYS A 79 -4.31 -8.97 -2.98
CA CYS A 79 -5.52 -8.34 -2.47
C CYS A 79 -6.64 -8.30 -3.52
N ASP A 80 -7.79 -7.77 -3.12
CA ASP A 80 -8.95 -7.60 -3.99
C ASP A 80 -8.63 -6.71 -5.22
N GLU A 81 -9.21 -7.03 -6.37
CA GLU A 81 -9.03 -6.26 -7.61
C GLU A 81 -9.45 -4.79 -7.45
N ALA A 82 -10.43 -4.50 -6.58
CA ALA A 82 -10.86 -3.14 -6.26
C ALA A 82 -9.72 -2.26 -5.70
N LEU A 83 -8.67 -2.86 -5.13
CA LEU A 83 -7.51 -2.12 -4.62
C LEU A 83 -6.51 -1.70 -5.69
N ARG A 84 -6.58 -2.26 -6.91
CA ARG A 84 -5.59 -2.01 -7.96
C ARG A 84 -5.49 -0.53 -8.33
N GLU A 85 -6.63 0.12 -8.54
CA GLU A 85 -6.64 1.54 -8.90
C GLU A 85 -6.20 2.43 -7.72
N PRO A 86 -6.79 2.33 -6.51
CA PRO A 86 -6.38 3.13 -5.36
C PRO A 86 -4.88 3.00 -5.01
N VAL A 87 -4.32 1.78 -5.02
CA VAL A 87 -2.90 1.58 -4.71
C VAL A 87 -1.99 2.25 -5.73
N THR A 88 -2.36 2.18 -7.02
CA THR A 88 -1.61 2.80 -8.12
C THR A 88 -1.70 4.32 -8.06
N THR A 89 -2.90 4.86 -7.83
CA THR A 89 -3.13 6.30 -7.71
C THR A 89 -2.36 6.88 -6.54
N TYR A 90 -2.42 6.24 -5.37
CA TYR A 90 -1.67 6.70 -4.20
C TYR A 90 -0.15 6.60 -4.40
N GLY A 91 0.35 5.49 -4.96
CA GLY A 91 1.77 5.35 -5.30
C GLY A 91 2.27 6.42 -6.27
N ARG A 92 1.45 6.80 -7.27
CA ARG A 92 1.79 7.87 -8.22
C ARG A 92 1.79 9.26 -7.60
N ALA A 93 0.83 9.55 -6.71
CA ALA A 93 0.80 10.80 -5.96
C ALA A 93 2.04 10.93 -5.06
N LEU A 94 2.43 9.85 -4.36
CA LEU A 94 3.69 9.81 -3.60
C LEU A 94 4.92 10.02 -4.49
N ASN A 95 4.96 9.39 -5.65
CA ASN A 95 6.05 9.58 -6.60
C ASN A 95 6.14 11.02 -7.12
N ALA A 96 4.99 11.68 -7.32
CA ALA A 96 4.95 13.09 -7.66
C ALA A 96 5.46 13.95 -6.50
N ALA A 97 4.96 13.76 -5.28
CA ALA A 97 5.43 14.48 -4.10
C ALA A 97 6.94 14.32 -3.83
N VAL A 98 7.49 13.13 -4.09
CA VAL A 98 8.92 12.87 -3.91
C VAL A 98 9.75 13.49 -5.04
N TRP A 99 9.46 13.15 -6.29
CA TRP A 99 10.37 13.44 -7.41
C TRP A 99 9.97 14.62 -8.29
N ARG A 100 8.77 15.17 -8.10
CA ARG A 100 8.21 16.20 -8.98
C ARG A 100 7.77 17.42 -8.19
N ASP A 101 7.61 18.52 -8.90
CA ASP A 101 7.07 19.72 -8.34
C ASP A 101 5.55 19.52 -8.26
N ILE A 102 5.02 19.66 -7.04
CA ILE A 102 3.58 19.56 -6.76
C ILE A 102 2.93 20.94 -6.70
N GLY A 103 3.69 22.00 -7.01
CA GLY A 103 3.29 23.39 -6.89
C GLY A 103 3.32 23.86 -5.44
N ASP A 104 2.63 24.96 -5.19
CA ASP A 104 2.43 25.56 -3.86
C ASP A 104 1.33 24.81 -3.09
N VAL A 105 1.54 23.50 -2.90
CA VAL A 105 0.61 22.61 -2.19
C VAL A 105 1.41 21.78 -1.19
N GLU A 106 0.89 21.68 0.03
CA GLU A 106 1.50 20.84 1.06
C GLU A 106 1.45 19.35 0.67
N VAL A 107 2.49 18.60 1.05
CA VAL A 107 2.57 17.16 0.73
C VAL A 107 1.34 16.40 1.23
N ASN A 108 0.83 16.72 2.43
CA ASN A 108 -0.38 16.08 2.94
C ASN A 108 -1.60 16.36 2.05
N GLU A 109 -1.83 17.63 1.72
CA GLU A 109 -2.96 18.06 0.88
C GLU A 109 -2.92 17.38 -0.50
N HIS A 110 -1.73 17.30 -1.11
CA HIS A 110 -1.54 16.59 -2.38
C HIS A 110 -1.89 15.09 -2.30
N LEU A 111 -1.68 14.45 -1.15
CA LEU A 111 -1.84 13.01 -0.96
C LEU A 111 -3.22 12.61 -0.40
N GLU A 112 -3.95 13.55 0.20
CA GLU A 112 -5.12 13.25 1.03
C GLU A 112 -6.20 12.45 0.31
N GLU A 113 -6.56 12.85 -0.91
CA GLU A 113 -7.60 12.18 -1.69
C GLU A 113 -7.21 10.74 -2.02
N ALA A 114 -6.00 10.54 -2.55
CA ALA A 114 -5.50 9.22 -2.94
C ALA A 114 -5.31 8.29 -1.73
N LYS A 115 -4.81 8.83 -0.62
CA LYS A 115 -4.66 8.11 0.66
C LYS A 115 -6.03 7.67 1.19
N THR A 116 -7.01 8.57 1.15
CA THR A 116 -8.37 8.29 1.63
C THR A 116 -9.05 7.21 0.79
N ALA A 117 -8.95 7.30 -0.54
CA ALA A 117 -9.48 6.29 -1.44
C ALA A 117 -8.87 4.90 -1.16
N PHE A 118 -7.55 4.81 -1.03
CA PHE A 118 -6.87 3.56 -0.68
C PHE A 118 -7.34 3.00 0.67
N MET A 119 -7.38 3.82 1.72
CA MET A 119 -7.78 3.36 3.06
C MET A 119 -9.23 2.89 3.12
N ASN A 120 -10.12 3.50 2.33
CA ASN A 120 -11.52 3.10 2.25
C ASN A 120 -11.68 1.75 1.54
N GLU A 121 -11.03 1.55 0.39
CA GLU A 121 -11.07 0.28 -0.33
C GLU A 121 -10.37 -0.84 0.44
N ALA A 122 -9.27 -0.54 1.14
CA ALA A 122 -8.60 -1.51 2.00
C ALA A 122 -9.51 -1.97 3.15
N ARG A 123 -10.25 -1.03 3.76
CA ARG A 123 -11.24 -1.36 4.80
C ARG A 123 -12.38 -2.20 4.23
N ALA A 124 -12.91 -1.85 3.06
CA ALA A 124 -13.99 -2.58 2.41
C ALA A 124 -13.57 -4.01 2.05
N SER A 125 -12.39 -4.17 1.45
CA SER A 125 -11.80 -5.48 1.11
C SER A 125 -11.64 -6.39 2.34
N LEU A 126 -11.21 -5.83 3.47
CA LEU A 126 -11.04 -6.57 4.71
C LEU A 126 -12.36 -6.83 5.45
N ALA A 127 -13.42 -6.07 5.23
CA ALA A 127 -14.70 -6.31 5.88
C ALA A 127 -15.30 -7.68 5.50
N GLY A 128 -14.91 -8.22 4.34
CA GLY A 128 -15.49 -9.42 3.74
C GLY A 128 -16.90 -9.16 3.19
N PRO A 129 -17.44 -10.08 2.37
CA PRO A 129 -18.89 -10.14 2.16
C PRO A 129 -19.65 -10.53 3.44
#